data_AF-V6S1H1-F1
#
_entry.id   AF-V6S1H1-F1
#
_cell.length_a   1.000
_cell.length_b   1.000
_cell.length_c   1.000
_cell.angle_alpha   90.00
_cell.angle_beta   90.00
_cell.angle_gamma   90.00
#
_symmetry.space_group_name_H-M   'P 1'
#
loop_
_entity.id
_entity.type
_entity.pdbx_description
1 polymer ?
#
loop_
_entity_poly.entity_id
_entity_poly.type
_entity_poly.pdbx_seq_one_letter_code
_entity_poly.pdbx_strand_id
1 'polypeptide(L)'
;MFSIYGVLSNLFLGFGLYNLLFLFLGFTGFRKNNFYREFDKSAIKTLLLLGLTYLAFYGYDTLLIFIDADTTNKTTYLQRLNGPYAFALFAQQFLYIIFSLAFLIPYVKRFFPLRLLFGLGLMLNFEKFTIIVTSLHRDYLPSSWTMYSTLTGSIAMDWLLSMVFFVGLSFIPYFFGLRKQSVRNM
;
A
#
# COMPACT_ATOMS: atom_id res chain seq x y z
N MET A 1 -17.47 -5.21 3.62
CA MET A 1 -17.34 -3.91 4.32
C MET A 1 -16.28 -3.08 3.63
N PHE A 2 -16.63 -1.92 3.07
CA PHE A 2 -15.65 -0.95 2.58
C PHE A 2 -14.95 -0.33 3.81
N SER A 3 -13.77 -0.83 4.15
CA SER A 3 -12.94 -0.24 5.21
C SER A 3 -11.91 0.69 4.58
N ILE A 4 -11.62 1.82 5.23
CA ILE A 4 -10.59 2.78 4.82
C ILE A 4 -9.24 2.08 4.65
N TYR A 5 -8.90 1.13 5.53
CA TYR A 5 -7.70 0.31 5.42
C TYR A 5 -7.66 -0.57 4.17
N GLY A 6 -8.83 -1.10 3.75
CA GLY A 6 -8.95 -1.85 2.51
C GLY A 6 -8.67 -0.99 1.28
N VAL A 7 -9.21 0.23 1.26
CA VAL A 7 -8.95 1.21 0.18
C VAL A 7 -7.47 1.60 0.16
N LEU A 8 -6.89 1.95 1.30
CA LEU A 8 -5.48 2.33 1.40
C LEU A 8 -4.55 1.18 1.00
N SER A 9 -4.84 -0.06 1.43
CA SER A 9 -4.08 -1.24 1.03
C SER A 9 -4.12 -1.48 -0.48
N ASN A 10 -5.29 -1.32 -1.11
CA ASN A 10 -5.41 -1.41 -2.57
C ASN A 10 -4.60 -0.31 -3.27
N LEU A 11 -4.55 0.91 -2.73
CA LEU A 11 -3.72 1.99 -3.29
C LEU A 11 -2.21 1.72 -3.14
N PHE A 12 -1.76 1.14 -2.02
CA PHE A 12 -0.36 0.70 -1.85
C PHE A 12 0.00 -0.41 -2.85
N LEU A 13 -0.90 -1.38 -3.06
CA LEU A 13 -0.75 -2.39 -4.11
C LEU A 13 -0.69 -1.76 -5.51
N GLY A 14 -1.54 -0.76 -5.77
CA GLY A 14 -1.54 0.00 -7.02
C GLY A 14 -0.20 0.71 -7.28
N PHE A 15 0.42 1.32 -6.26
CA PHE A 15 1.77 1.87 -6.37
C PHE A 15 2.81 0.79 -6.65
N GLY A 16 2.75 -0.35 -5.97
CA GLY A 16 3.68 -1.46 -6.19
C GLY A 16 3.64 -1.97 -7.64
N LEU A 17 2.45 -2.16 -8.20
CA LEU A 17 2.25 -2.53 -9.60
C LEU A 17 2.73 -1.45 -10.57
N TYR A 18 2.41 -0.18 -10.29
CA TYR A 18 2.94 0.95 -11.04
C TYR A 18 4.47 0.96 -11.03
N ASN A 19 5.10 0.72 -9.86
CA ASN A 19 6.54 0.72 -9.71
C ASN A 19 7.20 -0.42 -10.50
N LEU A 20 6.59 -1.61 -10.56
CA LEU A 20 7.05 -2.71 -11.40
C LEU A 20 7.03 -2.33 -12.88
N LEU A 21 5.92 -1.77 -13.36
CA LEU A 21 5.83 -1.27 -14.73
C LEU A 21 6.81 -0.12 -14.99
N PHE A 22 7.00 0.76 -14.01
CA PHE A 22 7.94 1.86 -14.11
C PHE A 22 9.37 1.38 -14.31
N LEU A 23 9.76 0.35 -13.56
CA LEU A 23 11.05 -0.28 -13.64
C LEU A 23 11.22 -1.03 -14.97
N PHE A 24 10.19 -1.76 -15.42
CA PHE A 24 10.18 -2.51 -16.68
C PHE A 24 10.32 -1.62 -17.91
N LEU A 25 9.49 -0.58 -18.04
CA LEU A 25 9.63 0.45 -19.09
C LEU A 25 10.96 1.21 -18.96
N GLY A 26 11.56 1.20 -17.78
CA GLY A 26 12.89 1.73 -17.56
C GLY A 26 13.98 1.00 -18.33
N PHE A 27 13.84 -0.32 -18.52
CA PHE A 27 14.77 -1.15 -19.30
C PHE A 27 14.66 -0.90 -20.80
N THR A 28 13.48 -0.51 -21.30
CA THR A 28 13.23 -0.28 -22.74
C THR A 28 13.72 1.10 -23.24
N GLY A 29 14.38 1.89 -22.39
CA GLY A 29 14.95 3.19 -22.77
C GLY A 29 14.01 4.40 -22.61
N PHE A 30 12.76 4.20 -22.15
CA PHE A 30 11.77 5.27 -21.98
C PHE A 30 12.10 6.30 -20.88
N ARG A 31 13.16 6.07 -20.06
CA ARG A 31 13.59 7.01 -18.99
C ARG A 31 14.11 8.36 -19.47
N LYS A 32 14.32 8.53 -20.78
CA LYS A 32 14.77 9.80 -21.39
C LYS A 32 13.64 10.82 -21.53
N ASN A 33 12.37 10.39 -21.50
CA ASN A 33 11.23 11.29 -21.64
C ASN A 33 11.00 12.11 -20.37
N ASN A 34 10.85 13.43 -20.54
CA ASN A 34 10.64 14.34 -19.41
C ASN A 34 9.33 14.05 -18.66
N PHE A 35 8.28 13.71 -19.42
CA PHE A 35 6.98 13.27 -18.89
C PHE A 35 7.14 12.15 -17.85
N TYR A 36 7.94 11.14 -18.18
CA TYR A 36 8.12 9.95 -17.37
C TYR A 36 8.75 10.24 -16.00
N ARG A 37 9.72 11.17 -15.97
CA ARG A 37 10.40 11.61 -14.74
C ARG A 37 9.53 12.50 -13.87
N GLU A 38 8.78 13.41 -14.48
CA GLU A 38 7.87 14.29 -13.74
C GLU A 38 6.66 13.54 -13.19
N PHE A 39 6.17 12.53 -13.92
CA PHE A 39 5.11 11.65 -13.44
C PHE A 39 5.61 10.80 -12.25
N ASP A 40 6.82 10.24 -12.31
CA ASP A 40 7.41 9.49 -11.19
C ASP A 40 7.52 10.31 -9.90
N LYS A 41 7.97 11.57 -10.01
CA LYS A 41 8.01 12.49 -8.87
C LYS A 41 6.61 12.69 -8.27
N SER A 42 5.58 12.73 -9.11
CA SER A 42 4.20 12.91 -8.68
C SER A 42 3.64 11.65 -8.03
N ALA A 43 3.90 10.47 -8.62
CA ALA A 43 3.54 9.18 -8.04
C ALA A 43 4.16 8.97 -6.66
N ILE A 44 5.44 9.32 -6.48
CA ILE A 44 6.12 9.23 -5.17
C ILE A 44 5.48 10.20 -4.15
N LYS A 45 5.07 11.41 -4.56
CA LYS A 45 4.35 12.33 -3.66
C LYS A 45 2.99 11.76 -3.24
N THR A 46 2.25 11.15 -4.16
CA THR A 46 0.99 10.45 -3.85
C THR A 46 1.23 9.34 -2.83
N LEU A 47 2.25 8.51 -3.05
CA LEU A 47 2.62 7.46 -2.10
C LEU A 47 2.92 8.02 -0.71
N LEU A 48 3.71 9.09 -0.63
CA LEU A 48 4.05 9.73 0.65
C LEU A 48 2.80 10.26 1.36
N LEU A 49 1.88 10.87 0.60
CA LEU A 49 0.60 11.32 1.15
C LEU A 49 -0.21 10.14 1.71
N LEU A 50 -0.31 9.04 0.96
CA LEU A 50 -1.00 7.82 1.40
C LEU A 50 -0.37 7.22 2.65
N GLY A 51 0.97 7.20 2.74
CA GLY A 51 1.70 6.76 3.92
C GLY A 51 1.39 7.57 5.16
N LEU A 52 1.36 8.91 5.03
CA LEU A 52 1.00 9.82 6.12
C LEU A 52 -0.47 9.70 6.51
N THR A 53 -1.38 9.57 5.54
CA THR A 53 -2.81 9.33 5.80
C THR A 53 -3.01 8.01 6.55
N TYR A 54 -2.34 6.94 6.12
CA TYR A 54 -2.39 5.65 6.80
C TYR A 54 -1.89 5.73 8.25
N LEU A 55 -0.76 6.42 8.47
CA LEU A 55 -0.23 6.65 9.82
C LEU A 55 -1.21 7.42 10.71
N ALA A 56 -1.88 8.45 10.16
CA ALA A 56 -2.85 9.24 10.91
C ALA A 56 -4.07 8.41 11.33
N PHE A 57 -4.65 7.63 10.42
CA PHE A 57 -5.78 6.75 10.74
C PHE A 57 -5.38 5.66 11.73
N TYR A 58 -4.24 5.00 11.53
CA TYR A 58 -3.76 3.97 12.44
C TYR A 58 -3.51 4.52 13.85
N GLY A 59 -2.89 5.71 13.94
CA GLY A 59 -2.68 6.39 15.22
C GLY A 59 -4.00 6.75 15.90
N TYR A 60 -4.95 7.30 15.15
CA TYR A 60 -6.28 7.66 15.65
C TYR A 60 -7.04 6.46 16.21
N ASP A 61 -7.12 5.36 15.45
CA ASP A 61 -7.83 4.15 15.89
C ASP A 61 -7.16 3.51 17.11
N THR A 62 -5.84 3.49 17.13
CA THR A 62 -5.08 3.00 18.29
C THR A 62 -5.41 3.83 19.54
N LEU A 63 -5.40 5.16 19.43
CA LEU A 63 -5.75 6.05 20.53
C LEU A 63 -7.19 5.87 21.01
N LEU A 64 -8.15 5.73 20.08
CA LEU A 64 -9.53 5.45 20.42
C LEU A 64 -9.66 4.16 21.22
N ILE A 65 -9.00 3.07 20.82
CA ILE A 65 -9.04 1.78 21.55
C ILE A 65 -8.47 1.93 22.98
N PHE A 66 -7.47 2.78 23.17
CA PHE A 66 -6.88 3.00 24.50
C PHE A 66 -7.74 3.89 25.40
N ILE A 67 -8.45 4.87 24.82
CA ILE A 67 -9.36 5.79 25.52
C ILE A 67 -10.70 5.12 25.81
N ASP A 68 -11.18 4.25 24.92
CA ASP A 68 -12.45 3.57 25.05
C ASP A 68 -12.50 2.75 26.36
N ALA A 69 -13.53 2.99 27.14
CA ALA A 69 -13.75 2.36 28.44
C ALA A 69 -14.38 0.97 28.29
N ASP A 70 -14.92 0.65 27.12
CA ASP A 70 -15.51 -0.66 26.86
C ASP A 70 -14.42 -1.75 26.80
N THR A 71 -14.43 -2.60 27.82
CA THR A 71 -13.42 -3.66 28.00
C THR A 71 -13.40 -4.66 26.85
N THR A 72 -14.48 -4.81 26.07
CA THR A 72 -14.62 -5.86 25.07
C THR A 72 -13.70 -5.65 23.86
N ASN A 73 -13.70 -4.44 23.28
CA ASN A 73 -12.86 -4.12 22.12
C ASN A 73 -11.38 -4.11 22.49
N LYS A 74 -11.07 -3.54 23.65
CA LYS A 74 -9.71 -3.47 24.20
C LYS A 74 -9.16 -4.87 24.52
N THR A 75 -9.94 -5.74 25.17
CA THR A 75 -9.51 -7.11 25.48
C THR A 75 -9.33 -7.96 24.22
N THR A 76 -10.23 -7.83 23.23
CA THR A 76 -10.10 -8.50 21.94
C THR A 76 -8.84 -8.06 21.19
N TYR A 77 -8.55 -6.75 21.19
CA TYR A 77 -7.33 -6.21 20.59
C TYR A 77 -6.09 -6.74 21.32
N LEU A 78 -6.04 -6.68 22.65
CA LEU A 78 -4.91 -7.19 23.45
C LEU A 78 -4.71 -8.70 23.30
N GLN A 79 -5.78 -9.49 23.18
CA GLN A 79 -5.68 -10.93 22.90
C GLN A 79 -5.10 -11.20 21.51
N ARG A 80 -5.44 -10.38 20.51
CA ARG A 80 -4.85 -10.47 19.17
C ARG A 80 -3.37 -10.08 19.17
N LEU A 81 -2.99 -9.10 19.99
CA LEU A 81 -1.59 -8.68 20.17
C LEU A 81 -0.74 -9.70 20.94
N ASN A 82 -1.34 -10.55 21.77
CA ASN A 82 -0.64 -11.64 22.46
C ASN A 82 -0.81 -13.00 21.76
N GLY A 83 -1.50 -13.02 20.61
CA GLY A 83 -1.74 -14.23 19.84
C GLY A 83 -0.56 -14.64 18.95
N PRO A 84 -0.59 -15.87 18.40
CA PRO A 84 0.46 -16.37 17.51
C PRO A 84 0.63 -15.54 16.22
N TYR A 85 -0.38 -14.73 15.86
CA TYR A 85 -0.37 -13.87 14.68
C TYR A 85 -0.20 -12.37 15.00
N ALA A 86 0.20 -12.03 16.23
CA ALA A 86 0.46 -10.67 16.64
C ALA A 86 1.50 -9.96 15.75
N PHE A 87 2.51 -10.70 15.30
CA PHE A 87 3.53 -10.17 14.38
C PHE A 87 2.90 -9.60 13.10
N ALA A 88 1.93 -10.30 12.51
CA ALA A 88 1.29 -9.85 11.28
C ALA A 88 0.48 -8.54 11.48
N LEU A 89 -0.06 -8.35 12.68
CA LEU A 89 -0.79 -7.14 13.09
C LEU A 89 0.09 -5.93 13.38
N PHE A 90 1.41 -6.06 13.41
CA PHE A 90 2.30 -4.90 13.51
C PHE A 90 3.15 -4.76 12.26
N ALA A 91 3.67 -5.88 11.75
CA ALA A 91 4.53 -5.92 10.57
C ALA A 91 3.85 -5.25 9.37
N GLN A 92 2.54 -5.44 9.18
CA GLN A 92 1.79 -4.83 8.08
C GLN A 92 1.81 -3.30 8.14
N GLN A 93 1.50 -2.72 9.29
CA GLN A 93 1.37 -1.30 9.52
C GLN A 93 2.73 -0.63 9.42
N PHE A 94 3.74 -1.21 10.07
CA PHE A 94 5.10 -0.73 9.98
C PHE A 94 5.63 -0.82 8.56
N LEU A 95 5.33 -1.88 7.80
CA LEU A 95 5.77 -1.99 6.41
C LEU A 95 5.20 -0.85 5.57
N TYR A 96 3.89 -0.61 5.58
CA TYR A 96 3.30 0.46 4.77
C TYR A 96 3.82 1.86 5.13
N ILE A 97 3.99 2.13 6.42
CA ILE A 97 4.52 3.42 6.90
C ILE A 97 6.00 3.57 6.55
N ILE A 98 6.84 2.59 6.89
CA ILE A 98 8.28 2.68 6.67
C ILE A 98 8.60 2.67 5.19
N PHE A 99 7.93 1.82 4.40
CA PHE A 99 8.26 1.66 2.99
C PHE A 99 7.78 2.86 2.18
N SER A 100 6.63 3.46 2.51
CA SER A 100 6.21 4.72 1.90
C SER A 100 7.20 5.85 2.23
N LEU A 101 7.62 5.99 3.49
CA LEU A 101 8.59 7.00 3.91
C LEU A 101 10.00 6.75 3.35
N ALA A 102 10.38 5.50 3.07
CA ALA A 102 11.68 5.16 2.48
C ALA A 102 11.88 5.82 1.11
N PHE A 103 10.82 6.07 0.35
CA PHE A 103 10.90 6.79 -0.93
C PHE A 103 11.25 8.30 -0.79
N LEU A 104 11.26 8.84 0.44
CA LEU A 104 11.83 10.15 0.70
C LEU A 104 13.35 10.15 0.44
N ILE A 105 14.02 9.04 0.74
CA ILE A 105 15.47 8.88 0.62
C ILE A 105 15.87 8.85 -0.87
N PRO A 106 16.74 9.77 -1.34
CA PRO A 106 17.20 9.81 -2.73
C PRO A 106 17.84 8.50 -3.20
N TYR A 107 18.52 7.80 -2.30
CA TYR A 107 19.16 6.52 -2.58
C TYR A 107 18.16 5.43 -2.97
N VAL A 108 17.05 5.31 -2.23
CA VAL A 108 15.97 4.35 -2.51
C VAL A 108 15.35 4.61 -3.88
N LYS A 109 15.18 5.87 -4.29
CA LYS A 109 14.59 6.24 -5.59
C LYS A 109 15.49 5.92 -6.78
N ARG A 110 16.81 5.97 -6.59
CA ARG A 110 17.81 5.83 -7.67
C ARG A 110 18.33 4.42 -7.81
N PHE A 111 18.50 3.71 -6.69
CA PHE A 111 19.08 2.38 -6.68
C PHE A 111 18.02 1.32 -7.01
N PHE A 112 18.16 0.68 -8.17
CA PHE A 112 17.18 -0.24 -8.73
C PHE A 112 16.75 -1.36 -7.77
N PRO A 113 17.68 -2.11 -7.13
CA PRO A 113 17.31 -3.20 -6.23
C PRO A 113 16.50 -2.74 -5.02
N LEU A 114 16.85 -1.61 -4.42
CA LEU A 114 16.11 -1.08 -3.27
C LEU A 114 14.73 -0.59 -3.70
N ARG A 115 14.63 0.13 -4.82
CA ARG A 115 13.35 0.57 -5.36
C ARG A 115 12.41 -0.61 -5.64
N LEU A 116 12.95 -1.72 -6.16
CA LEU A 116 12.19 -2.94 -6.38
C LEU A 116 11.74 -3.57 -5.06
N LEU A 117 12.65 -3.72 -4.10
CA LEU A 117 12.37 -4.31 -2.77
C LEU A 117 11.25 -3.56 -2.04
N PHE A 118 11.37 -2.24 -1.92
CA PHE A 118 10.36 -1.42 -1.24
C PHE A 118 9.03 -1.39 -2.01
N GLY A 119 9.07 -1.38 -3.35
CA GLY A 119 7.86 -1.47 -4.17
C GLY A 119 7.12 -2.80 -4.02
N LEU A 120 7.85 -3.92 -4.01
CA LEU A 120 7.28 -5.25 -3.78
C LEU A 120 6.73 -5.40 -2.37
N GLY A 121 7.42 -4.86 -1.36
CA GLY A 121 6.91 -4.90 0.01
C GLY A 121 5.55 -4.23 0.15
N LEU A 122 5.32 -3.11 -0.53
CA LEU A 122 4.03 -2.42 -0.52
C LEU A 122 2.90 -3.24 -1.16
N MET A 123 3.22 -4.22 -2.01
CA MET A 123 2.23 -5.16 -2.57
C MET A 123 1.85 -6.26 -1.58
N LEU A 124 2.72 -6.56 -0.62
CA LEU A 124 2.44 -7.58 0.38
C LEU A 124 1.31 -7.10 1.29
N ASN A 125 0.44 -8.03 1.65
CA ASN A 125 -0.60 -7.81 2.62
C ASN A 125 -0.58 -8.96 3.64
N PHE A 126 0.07 -8.71 4.78
CA PHE A 126 0.21 -9.68 5.86
C PHE A 126 -1.13 -10.02 6.53
N GLU A 127 -2.12 -9.12 6.48
CA GLU A 127 -3.46 -9.37 6.99
C GLU A 127 -4.14 -10.47 6.16
N LYS A 128 -4.15 -10.33 4.83
CA LYS A 128 -4.66 -11.37 3.91
C LYS A 128 -3.88 -12.67 4.05
N PHE A 129 -2.54 -12.60 4.15
CA PHE A 129 -1.72 -13.79 4.38
C PHE A 129 -2.12 -14.52 5.68
N THR A 130 -2.32 -13.79 6.77
CA THR A 130 -2.71 -14.36 8.07
C THR A 130 -4.09 -15.00 8.01
N ILE A 131 -5.06 -14.37 7.34
CA ILE A 131 -6.39 -14.94 7.14
C ILE A 131 -6.31 -16.25 6.34
N ILE A 132 -5.46 -16.29 5.30
CA ILE A 132 -5.26 -17.52 4.50
C ILE A 132 -4.61 -18.62 5.35
N VAL A 133 -3.54 -18.30 6.10
CA VAL A 133 -2.83 -19.28 6.93
C VAL A 133 -3.73 -19.82 8.05
N THR A 134 -4.53 -18.96 8.68
CA THR A 134 -5.44 -19.36 9.77
C THR A 134 -6.61 -20.21 9.29
N SER A 135 -7.17 -19.91 8.11
CA SER A 135 -8.21 -20.75 7.50
C SER A 135 -7.68 -22.14 7.13
N LEU A 136 -6.50 -22.22 6.50
CA LEU A 136 -5.85 -23.50 6.16
C LEU A 136 -5.52 -24.38 7.37
N HIS A 137 -5.15 -23.78 8.51
CA HIS A 137 -4.79 -24.55 9.72
C HIS A 137 -5.98 -25.09 10.51
N ARG A 138 -7.18 -24.53 10.31
CA ARG A 138 -8.39 -24.97 11.05
C ARG A 138 -9.32 -25.83 10.22
N ASP A 139 -9.32 -25.66 8.90
CA ASP A 139 -10.21 -26.38 7.99
C ASP A 139 -9.45 -27.50 7.27
N TYR A 140 -9.36 -28.66 7.93
CA TYR A 140 -8.67 -29.85 7.40
C TYR A 140 -9.45 -30.57 6.28
N LEU A 141 -10.74 -30.26 6.09
CA LEU A 141 -11.55 -30.84 5.02
C LEU A 141 -11.42 -30.02 3.73
N PRO A 142 -11.00 -30.63 2.59
CA PRO A 142 -10.92 -29.97 1.29
C PRO A 142 -12.25 -29.37 0.80
N SER A 143 -13.38 -29.91 1.27
CA SER A 143 -14.72 -29.40 0.94
C SER A 143 -15.03 -28.04 1.59
N SER A 144 -14.30 -27.67 2.63
CA SER A 144 -14.46 -26.42 3.38
C SER A 144 -13.58 -25.29 2.83
N TRP A 145 -12.75 -25.60 1.81
CA TRP A 145 -11.86 -24.62 1.19
C TRP A 145 -12.68 -23.61 0.40
N THR A 146 -13.01 -22.50 1.05
CA THR A 146 -13.60 -21.36 0.37
C THR A 146 -12.48 -20.57 -0.29
N MET A 147 -12.53 -20.45 -1.63
CA MET A 147 -11.64 -19.54 -2.34
C MET A 147 -12.02 -18.10 -1.98
N TYR A 148 -11.01 -17.30 -1.66
CA TYR A 148 -11.14 -15.88 -1.35
C TYR A 148 -12.02 -15.18 -2.41
N SER A 149 -13.15 -14.59 -2.00
CA SER A 149 -13.95 -13.78 -2.92
C SER A 149 -13.16 -12.50 -3.23
N THR A 150 -12.65 -12.43 -4.45
CA THR A 150 -12.12 -11.18 -5.02
C THR A 150 -13.27 -10.21 -5.26
N LEU A 151 -12.99 -8.90 -5.23
CA LEU A 151 -14.04 -7.89 -5.36
C LEU A 151 -14.79 -8.02 -6.69
N THR A 152 -14.07 -8.43 -7.73
CA THR A 152 -14.57 -8.57 -9.11
C THR A 152 -14.65 -10.02 -9.59
N GLY A 153 -14.37 -11.01 -8.74
CA GLY A 153 -14.27 -12.42 -9.15
C GLY A 153 -12.95 -12.78 -9.87
N SER A 154 -12.05 -11.82 -10.12
CA SER A 154 -10.70 -12.09 -10.62
C SER A 154 -9.61 -11.23 -9.97
N ILE A 155 -8.51 -11.87 -9.58
CA ILE A 155 -7.36 -11.21 -8.93
C ILE A 155 -6.73 -10.19 -9.90
N ALA A 156 -6.63 -10.55 -11.18
CA ALA A 156 -6.04 -9.70 -12.20
C ALA A 156 -6.80 -8.38 -12.37
N MET A 157 -8.14 -8.42 -12.36
CA MET A 157 -8.95 -7.21 -12.47
C MET A 157 -8.83 -6.33 -11.22
N ASP A 158 -8.82 -6.92 -10.02
CA ASP A 158 -8.61 -6.17 -8.77
C ASP A 158 -7.23 -5.47 -8.77
N TRP A 159 -6.20 -6.13 -9.29
CA TRP A 159 -4.86 -5.56 -9.43
C TRP A 159 -4.83 -4.42 -10.45
N LEU A 160 -5.46 -4.61 -11.61
CA LEU A 160 -5.54 -3.60 -12.66
C LEU A 160 -6.30 -2.36 -12.16
N LEU A 161 -7.46 -2.54 -11.53
CA LEU A 161 -8.24 -1.45 -10.95
C LEU A 161 -7.42 -0.69 -9.92
N SER A 162 -6.74 -1.40 -9.00
CA SER A 162 -5.88 -0.79 -7.98
C SER A 162 -4.79 0.08 -8.60
N MET A 163 -4.14 -0.40 -9.66
CA MET A 163 -3.14 0.36 -10.42
C MET A 163 -3.76 1.59 -11.10
N VAL A 164 -4.90 1.44 -11.78
CA VAL A 164 -5.59 2.55 -12.47
C VAL A 164 -6.01 3.64 -11.49
N PHE A 165 -6.58 3.27 -10.35
CA PHE A 165 -6.94 4.23 -9.30
C PHE A 165 -5.71 4.97 -8.76
N PHE A 166 -4.62 4.26 -8.48
CA PHE A 166 -3.39 4.89 -8.00
C PHE A 166 -2.77 5.86 -9.03
N VAL A 167 -2.71 5.45 -10.29
CA VAL A 167 -2.23 6.29 -11.40
C VAL A 167 -3.14 7.52 -11.58
N GLY A 168 -4.46 7.33 -11.51
CA GLY A 168 -5.46 8.40 -11.53
C GLY A 168 -5.23 9.44 -10.45
N LEU A 169 -5.05 9.01 -9.20
CA LEU A 169 -4.74 9.92 -8.08
C LEU A 169 -3.41 10.67 -8.27
N SER A 170 -2.43 10.03 -8.90
CA SER A 170 -1.11 10.61 -9.14
C SER A 170 -1.10 11.72 -10.21
N PHE A 171 -2.15 11.81 -11.05
CA PHE A 171 -2.32 12.94 -11.95
C PHE A 171 -2.60 14.26 -11.21
N ILE A 172 -3.22 14.21 -10.03
CA ILE A 172 -3.51 15.42 -9.24
C ILE A 172 -2.21 16.18 -8.92
N PRO A 173 -1.22 15.61 -8.19
CA PRO A 173 0.04 16.30 -7.91
C PRO A 173 0.87 16.58 -9.17
N TYR A 174 0.67 15.82 -10.25
CA TYR A 174 1.31 16.06 -11.55
C TYR A 174 0.87 17.40 -12.17
N PHE A 175 -0.44 17.65 -12.27
CA PHE A 175 -0.96 18.91 -12.81
C PHE A 175 -0.57 20.12 -11.94
N PHE A 176 -0.63 19.99 -10.62
CA PHE A 176 -0.16 21.05 -9.71
C PHE A 176 1.35 21.29 -9.83
N GLY A 177 2.14 20.25 -10.07
CA GLY A 177 3.59 20.34 -10.28
C GLY A 177 3.96 21.09 -11.56
N LEU A 178 3.24 20.83 -12.67
CA LEU A 178 3.46 21.51 -13.95
C LEU A 178 3.13 23.01 -13.87
N ARG A 179 2.03 23.39 -13.20
CA ARG A 179 1.65 24.80 -13.03
C ARG A 179 2.75 25.60 -12.33
N LYS A 180 3.43 25.01 -11.36
CA LYS A 180 4.53 25.65 -10.62
C LYS A 180 5.80 25.83 -11.46
N GLN A 181 6.05 24.97 -12.45
CA GLN A 181 7.16 25.11 -13.39
C GLN A 181 6.89 26.21 -14.43
N SER A 182 5.64 26.33 -14.92
CA SER A 182 5.24 27.39 -15.84
C SER A 182 5.41 28.80 -15.26
N VAL A 183 5.09 29.00 -13.98
CA VAL A 183 5.23 30.30 -13.31
C VAL A 183 6.70 30.67 -13.03
N ARG A 184 7.60 29.67 -12.96
CA ARG A 184 9.03 29.90 -12.68
C ARG A 184 9.86 30.23 -13.93
N ASN A 185 9.29 29.98 -15.11
CA ASN A 185 9.91 30.22 -16.41
C ASN A 185 9.37 31.50 -17.09
N MET A 186 8.50 32.27 -16.41
CA MET A 186 8.09 33.63 -16.75
C MET A 186 8.89 34.61 -15.90
#